data_AF-A0A2E0PLL5-F1
#
_entry.id   AF-A0A2E0PLL5-F1
#
_cell.length_a   1.000
_cell.length_b   1.000
_cell.length_c   1.000
_cell.angle_alpha   90.00
_cell.angle_beta   90.00
_cell.angle_gamma   90.00
#
_symmetry.space_group_name_H-M   'P 1'
#
loop_
_entity.id
_entity.type
_entity.pdbx_description
1 polymer ?
#
loop_
_entity_poly.entity_id
_entity_poly.type
_entity_poly.pdbx_seq_one_letter_code
_entity_poly.pdbx_strand_id
1 'polypeptide(L)'
;MKDDSHNRLAIFRSDSGVTLSFGQQTYFIESADPFHNIALKALEQDDYIPFYVEIARREGLGAEFRDALISQVRELSEEED
;
A
#
# COMPACT_ATOMS: atom_id res chain seq x y z
N MET A 1 -6.61 -19.12 18.57
CA MET A 1 -6.98 -18.72 17.20
C MET A 1 -6.48 -17.30 17.02
N LYS A 2 -5.31 -17.12 16.40
CA LYS A 2 -4.87 -15.79 15.94
C LYS A 2 -5.72 -15.50 14.71
N ASP A 3 -6.53 -14.45 14.77
CA ASP A 3 -7.31 -13.98 13.63
C ASP A 3 -6.31 -13.41 12.63
N ASP A 4 -5.83 -14.28 11.76
CA ASP A 4 -4.93 -13.99 10.65
C ASP A 4 -5.73 -13.31 9.53
N SER A 5 -6.53 -12.31 9.90
CA SER A 5 -7.10 -11.36 8.95
C SER A 5 -5.96 -10.46 8.53
N HIS A 6 -5.05 -11.00 7.72
CA HIS A 6 -4.25 -10.20 6.81
C HIS A 6 -5.25 -9.25 6.14
N ASN A 7 -5.25 -7.97 6.53
CA ASN A 7 -6.03 -6.94 5.86
C ASN A 7 -5.57 -6.95 4.40
N ARG A 8 -6.23 -7.74 3.57
CA ARG A 8 -5.77 -8.06 2.24
C ARG A 8 -6.13 -6.87 1.38
N LEU A 9 -5.12 -6.20 0.85
CA LEU A 9 -5.31 -5.09 -0.06
C LEU A 9 -6.06 -5.61 -1.30
N ALA A 10 -7.27 -5.09 -1.52
CA ALA A 10 -8.03 -5.33 -2.72
C ALA A 10 -7.93 -4.10 -3.63
N ILE A 11 -7.58 -4.31 -4.90
CA ILE A 11 -7.39 -3.24 -5.87
C ILE A 11 -8.34 -3.43 -7.04
N PHE A 12 -9.06 -2.37 -7.38
CA PHE A 12 -9.96 -2.33 -8.53
C PHE A 12 -9.57 -1.17 -9.44
N ARG A 13 -9.23 -1.48 -10.70
CA ARG A 13 -8.97 -0.47 -11.73
C ARG A 13 -10.25 -0.20 -12.51
N SER A 14 -10.55 1.08 -12.70
CA SER A 14 -11.65 1.60 -13.53
C SER A 14 -11.13 2.65 -14.51
N ASP A 15 -11.93 3.04 -15.49
CA ASP A 15 -11.59 4.10 -16.46
C ASP A 15 -11.34 5.46 -15.78
N SER A 16 -12.00 5.70 -14.64
CA SER A 16 -11.90 6.92 -13.85
C SER A 16 -10.78 6.93 -12.79
N GLY A 17 -10.10 5.79 -12.54
CA GLY A 17 -9.08 5.71 -11.50
C GLY A 17 -8.87 4.31 -10.90
N VAL A 18 -8.22 4.27 -9.74
CA VAL A 18 -7.89 3.04 -9.00
C VAL A 18 -8.53 3.11 -7.61
N THR A 19 -9.31 2.09 -7.25
CA THR A 19 -9.89 1.94 -5.91
C THR A 19 -9.07 0.94 -5.11
N LEU A 20 -8.65 1.33 -3.92
CA LEU A 20 -7.95 0.49 -2.94
C LEU A 20 -8.89 0.22 -1.78
N SER A 21 -9.04 -1.03 -1.38
CA SER A 21 -9.73 -1.39 -0.15
C SER A 21 -8.75 -2.12 0.76
N PHE A 22 -8.60 -1.62 1.99
CA PHE A 22 -7.72 -2.19 2.99
C PHE A 22 -8.45 -2.25 4.33
N GLY A 23 -8.75 -3.47 4.77
CA GLY A 23 -9.60 -3.69 5.95
C GLY A 23 -11.00 -3.09 5.76
N GLN A 24 -11.37 -2.13 6.61
CA GLN A 24 -12.65 -1.41 6.54
C GLN A 24 -12.58 -0.08 5.78
N GLN A 25 -11.39 0.33 5.31
CA GLN A 25 -11.18 1.60 4.64
C GLN A 25 -11.11 1.42 3.12
N THR A 26 -11.63 2.41 2.40
CA THR A 26 -11.59 2.48 0.94
C THR A 26 -11.01 3.80 0.49
N TYR A 27 -10.00 3.75 -0.38
CA TYR A 27 -9.33 4.89 -0.96
C TYR A 27 -9.52 4.89 -2.46
N PHE A 28 -9.82 6.07 -3.01
CA PHE A 28 -9.91 6.26 -4.44
C PHE A 28 -8.76 7.14 -4.92
N ILE A 29 -8.05 6.66 -5.93
CA ILE A 29 -6.98 7.35 -6.65
C ILE A 29 -7.56 7.72 -8.01
N GLU A 30 -7.90 8.99 -8.18
CA GLU A 30 -8.41 9.52 -9.43
C GLU A 30 -7.33 9.50 -10.52
N SER A 31 -7.71 9.46 -11.79
CA SER A 31 -6.73 9.56 -12.90
C SER A 31 -5.95 10.88 -12.92
N ALA A 32 -6.49 11.92 -12.29
CA ALA A 32 -5.81 13.21 -12.11
C ALA A 32 -4.87 13.24 -10.90
N ASP A 33 -4.87 12.21 -10.06
CA ASP A 33 -4.04 12.14 -8.85
C ASP A 33 -2.56 11.95 -9.26
N PRO A 34 -1.62 12.69 -8.65
CA PRO A 34 -0.18 12.53 -8.95
C PRO A 34 0.32 11.10 -8.69
N PHE A 35 -0.36 10.33 -7.82
CA PHE A 35 -0.03 8.93 -7.54
C PHE A 35 -0.56 7.96 -8.61
N HIS A 36 -1.47 8.38 -9.50
CA HIS A 36 -2.08 7.50 -10.50
C HIS A 36 -1.05 6.78 -11.38
N ASN A 37 -0.04 7.51 -11.86
CA ASN A 37 1.01 6.92 -12.70
C ASN A 37 1.83 5.86 -11.95
N ILE A 38 2.05 6.05 -10.64
CA ILE A 38 2.76 5.10 -9.79
C ILE A 38 1.88 3.86 -9.57
N ALA A 39 0.60 4.06 -9.25
CA ALA A 39 -0.39 3.00 -9.13
C ALA A 39 -0.50 2.13 -10.39
N LEU A 40 -0.48 2.73 -11.57
CA LEU A 40 -0.53 1.98 -12.82
C LEU A 40 0.69 1.09 -13.00
N LYS A 41 1.90 1.63 -12.82
CA LYS A 41 3.16 0.88 -12.94
C LYS A 41 3.28 -0.22 -11.89
N ALA A 42 2.86 0.09 -10.67
CA ALA A 42 2.84 -0.86 -9.55
C ALA A 42 1.96 -2.08 -9.90
N LEU A 43 0.77 -1.85 -10.46
CA LEU A 43 -0.09 -2.94 -10.97
C LEU A 43 0.54 -3.72 -12.13
N GLU A 44 1.28 -3.07 -13.03
CA GLU A 44 1.97 -3.76 -14.13
C GLU A 44 3.12 -4.65 -13.66
N GLN A 45 3.75 -4.30 -12.54
CA GLN A 45 4.88 -5.02 -11.96
C GLN A 45 4.47 -5.98 -10.83
N ASP A 46 3.16 -6.09 -10.53
CA ASP A 46 2.64 -6.81 -9.37
C ASP A 46 3.27 -6.32 -8.03
N ASP A 47 3.71 -5.06 -8.00
CA ASP A 47 4.29 -4.43 -6.81
C ASP A 47 3.19 -3.72 -6.02
N TYR A 48 2.91 -4.22 -4.82
CA TYR A 48 1.86 -3.68 -3.98
C TYR A 48 2.35 -2.67 -2.93
N ILE A 49 3.66 -2.50 -2.78
CA ILE A 49 4.27 -1.61 -1.78
C ILE A 49 3.78 -0.15 -1.91
N PRO A 50 3.72 0.45 -3.11
CA PRO A 50 3.32 1.85 -3.25
C PRO A 50 1.92 2.13 -2.70
N PHE A 51 0.99 1.18 -2.80
CA PHE A 51 -0.37 1.34 -2.30
C PHE A 51 -0.42 1.39 -0.78
N TYR A 52 0.34 0.53 -0.10
CA TYR A 52 0.43 0.57 1.36
C TYR A 52 1.04 1.88 1.85
N VAL A 53 2.04 2.40 1.14
CA VAL A 53 2.66 3.70 1.43
C VAL A 53 1.66 4.84 1.24
N GLU A 54 0.87 4.84 0.17
CA GLU A 54 -0.15 5.86 -0.08
C GLU A 54 -1.29 5.80 0.95
N ILE A 55 -1.74 4.59 1.33
CA ILE A 55 -2.72 4.40 2.39
C ILE A 55 -2.20 4.97 3.72
N ALA A 56 -0.97 4.60 4.11
CA ALA A 56 -0.36 5.11 5.33
C ALA A 56 -0.17 6.63 5.31
N ARG A 57 0.16 7.20 4.15
CA ARG A 57 0.23 8.65 3.98
C ARG A 57 -1.14 9.32 4.18
N ARG A 58 -2.21 8.76 3.60
CA ARG A 58 -3.59 9.28 3.71
C ARG A 58 -4.16 9.17 5.12
N GLU A 59 -3.81 8.10 5.85
CA GLU A 59 -4.17 7.90 7.26
C GLU A 59 -3.38 8.79 8.23
N GLY A 60 -2.40 9.57 7.74
CA GLY A 60 -1.52 10.38 8.60
C GLY A 60 -0.48 9.55 9.37
N LEU A 61 -0.42 8.24 9.12
CA LEU A 61 0.55 7.30 9.68
C LEU A 61 1.92 7.40 9.00
N GLY A 62 2.18 8.43 8.21
CA GLY A 62 3.37 8.52 7.36
C GLY A 62 4.71 8.40 8.08
N ALA A 63 4.83 8.85 9.33
CA ALA A 63 6.07 8.70 10.11
C ALA A 63 6.15 7.32 10.77
N GLU A 64 5.09 6.88 11.46
CA GLU A 64 5.06 5.61 12.18
C GLU A 64 5.12 4.40 11.23
N PHE A 65 4.44 4.47 10.09
CA PHE A 65 4.48 3.46 9.05
C PHE A 65 5.85 3.39 8.37
N ARG A 66 6.47 4.54 8.08
CA ARG A 66 7.83 4.58 7.53
C ARG A 66 8.82 3.96 8.51
N ASP A 67 8.77 4.34 9.79
CA ASP A 67 9.66 3.79 10.81
C ASP A 67 9.44 2.28 11.01
N ALA A 68 8.19 1.80 10.99
CA ALA A 68 7.87 0.38 11.02
C ALA A 68 8.37 -0.37 9.77
N LEU A 69 8.26 0.23 8.59
CA LEU A 69 8.72 -0.37 7.32
C LEU A 69 10.25 -0.42 7.26
N ILE A 70 10.94 0.62 7.74
CA ILE A 70 12.40 0.63 7.89
C ILE A 70 12.85 -0.44 8.90
N SER A 71 12.12 -0.61 10.01
CA SER A 71 12.41 -1.67 10.98
C SER A 71 12.30 -3.05 10.34
N GLN A 72 11.19 -3.36 9.66
CA GLN A 72 11.03 -4.67 9.04
C GLN A 72 12.01 -4.93 7.89
N VAL A 73 12.36 -3.92 7.09
CA VAL A 73 13.39 -4.06 6.05
C VAL A 73 14.75 -4.35 6.66
N ARG A 74 15.09 -3.72 7.80
CA ARG A 74 16.33 -4.04 8.53
C ARG A 74 16.32 -5.46 9.06
N GLU A 75 15.24 -5.88 9.70
CA GLU A 75 15.09 -7.25 10.21
C GLU A 75 15.26 -8.29 9.09
N LEU A 76 14.63 -8.08 7.92
CA LEU A 76 14.78 -8.97 6.76
C LEU A 76 16.17 -8.92 6.11
N SER A 77 16.89 -7.79 6.21
CA SER A 77 18.25 -7.66 5.66
C SER A 77 19.31 -8.24 6.60
N GLU A 78 19.00 -8.38 7.89
CA GLU A 78 19.88 -8.96 8.91
C GLU A 78 19.73 -10.50 9.02
N GLU A 79 18.66 -11.09 8.47
CA GLU A 79 18.48 -12.56 8.40
C GLU A 79 19.21 -13.23 7.21
N GLU A 80 19.88 -12.48 6.33
CA GLU A 80 20.66 -13.00 5.19
C GLU A 80 22.20 -13.09 5.42
N ASP A 81 22.69 -12.99 6.67
CA ASP A 81 24.12 -13.16 7.03
C ASP A 81 24.40 -14.44 7.87
#